data_AF-A0A1M3NC11-F1
#
_entry.id   AF-A0A1M3NC11-F1
#
_cell.length_a   1.000
_cell.length_b   1.000
_cell.length_c   1.000
_cell.angle_alpha   90.00
_cell.angle_beta   90.00
_cell.angle_gamma   90.00
#
_symmetry.space_group_name_H-M   'P 1'
#
loop_
_entity.id
_entity.type
_entity.pdbx_description
1 polymer ?
#
loop_
_entity_poly.entity_id
_entity_poly.type
_entity_poly.pdbx_seq_one_letter_code
_entity_poly.pdbx_strand_id
1 'polypeptide(L)'
;MHPDQGELPMSRIASCFILAATAAAVLAVTACDDGEIAVGRSEQQLQKRKDGTPTGDGQTCSWDDTVSYDVATGKETRTPAPNGPYTVGDTFKSLDGCNDCSCTADGITCTERACGGSNPVGCSLEARQCPDGTYVGRTGPNCEFAPCEPKACTEEAKECPDGSYVARTGPNCEFAPCP
;
A
#
# COMPACT_ATOMS: atom_id res chain seq x y z
N MET A 1 47.83 0.61 -13.13
CA MET A 1 47.94 -0.25 -14.33
C MET A 1 47.75 -1.69 -13.85
N HIS A 2 46.73 -2.37 -14.39
CA HIS A 2 46.57 -3.84 -14.32
C HIS A 2 47.86 -4.53 -14.83
N PRO A 3 48.17 -5.81 -14.51
CA PRO A 3 47.20 -6.91 -14.37
C PRO A 3 47.48 -7.93 -13.24
N ASP A 4 46.47 -8.71 -12.84
CA ASP A 4 46.67 -10.12 -12.49
C ASP A 4 45.37 -10.90 -12.67
N GLN A 5 45.45 -12.05 -13.34
CA GLN A 5 44.34 -12.95 -13.63
C GLN A 5 44.34 -14.03 -12.55
N GLY A 6 43.38 -13.96 -11.62
CA GLY A 6 43.15 -14.96 -10.57
C GLY A 6 41.83 -15.70 -10.80
N GLU A 7 41.91 -17.02 -10.82
CA GLU A 7 40.82 -17.97 -11.02
C GLU A 7 39.77 -18.00 -9.88
N LEU A 8 38.64 -18.63 -10.20
CA LEU A 8 37.30 -18.63 -9.58
C LEU A 8 37.21 -19.27 -8.17
N PRO A 9 36.05 -19.09 -7.49
CA PRO A 9 35.11 -20.22 -7.48
C PRO A 9 33.66 -19.81 -7.78
N MET A 10 33.15 -20.21 -8.96
CA MET A 10 31.70 -20.37 -9.16
C MET A 10 31.26 -21.64 -8.45
N SER A 11 30.76 -21.48 -7.22
CA SER A 11 30.00 -22.52 -6.54
C SER A 11 28.53 -22.31 -6.86
N ARG A 12 27.99 -23.12 -7.76
CA ARG A 12 26.82 -24.00 -7.55
C ARG A 12 26.59 -24.79 -8.84
N ILE A 13 26.69 -26.09 -8.68
CA ILE A 13 26.56 -27.12 -9.70
C ILE A 13 25.14 -27.07 -10.28
N ALA A 14 25.00 -26.56 -11.50
CA ALA A 14 23.90 -26.95 -12.38
C ALA A 14 24.26 -28.33 -12.96
N SER A 15 23.90 -29.40 -12.25
CA SER A 15 23.99 -30.75 -12.81
C SER A 15 22.88 -30.95 -13.84
N CYS A 16 23.03 -30.36 -15.01
CA CYS A 16 22.35 -30.82 -16.21
C CYS A 16 22.99 -32.16 -16.61
N PHE A 17 22.40 -33.28 -16.20
CA PHE A 17 22.77 -34.57 -16.75
C PHE A 17 22.40 -34.60 -18.24
N ILE A 18 23.41 -34.44 -19.10
CA ILE A 18 23.28 -34.66 -20.54
C ILE A 18 23.20 -36.18 -20.75
N LEU A 19 21.99 -36.73 -20.75
CA LEU A 19 21.76 -38.03 -21.36
C LEU A 19 21.75 -37.83 -22.88
N ALA A 20 22.89 -38.09 -23.50
CA ALA A 20 22.99 -38.22 -24.94
C ALA A 20 22.18 -39.45 -25.38
N ALA A 21 20.92 -39.24 -25.79
CA ALA A 21 20.15 -40.25 -26.50
C ALA A 21 20.25 -39.98 -28.02
N THR A 22 20.93 -40.88 -28.71
CA THR A 22 20.97 -40.93 -30.17
C THR A 22 19.60 -41.22 -30.75
N ALA A 23 19.22 -40.42 -31.76
CA ALA A 23 18.25 -40.69 -32.83
C ALA A 23 16.80 -41.02 -32.43
N ALA A 24 15.99 -39.98 -32.20
CA ALA A 24 14.72 -39.72 -32.89
C ALA A 24 14.09 -38.47 -32.30
N ALA A 25 13.65 -37.57 -33.16
CA ALA A 25 13.07 -36.28 -32.80
C ALA A 25 11.83 -36.44 -31.90
N VAL A 26 11.96 -36.05 -30.63
CA VAL A 26 10.86 -35.53 -29.81
C VAL A 26 11.41 -34.29 -29.11
N LEU A 27 10.94 -33.12 -29.53
CA LEU A 27 11.15 -31.84 -28.85
C LEU A 27 10.45 -31.93 -27.49
N ALA A 28 11.15 -32.41 -26.46
CA ALA A 28 10.77 -32.17 -25.09
C ALA A 28 11.22 -30.74 -24.75
N VAL A 29 10.26 -29.81 -24.79
CA VAL A 29 10.45 -28.46 -24.26
C VAL A 29 10.65 -28.63 -22.75
N THR A 30 11.90 -28.62 -22.30
CA THR A 30 12.20 -28.53 -20.88
C THR A 30 11.76 -27.14 -20.43
N ALA A 31 10.61 -27.07 -19.76
CA ALA A 31 10.22 -25.89 -19.01
C ALA A 31 11.24 -25.70 -17.88
N CYS A 32 12.17 -24.78 -18.09
CA CYS A 32 12.86 -24.15 -16.98
C CYS A 32 11.85 -23.19 -16.37
N ASP A 33 11.30 -23.50 -15.20
CA ASP A 33 10.78 -22.46 -14.32
C ASP A 33 12.02 -21.72 -13.77
N ASP A 34 12.56 -20.85 -14.61
CA ASP A 34 13.46 -19.79 -14.19
C ASP A 34 12.61 -18.85 -13.34
N GLY A 35 12.74 -18.98 -12.01
CA GLY A 35 12.31 -17.94 -11.09
C GLY A 35 13.14 -16.68 -11.32
N GLU A 36 12.88 -15.97 -12.42
CA GLU A 36 13.30 -14.60 -12.61
C GLU A 36 12.64 -13.78 -11.50
N ILE A 37 13.45 -13.18 -10.62
CA ILE A 37 13.01 -11.99 -9.89
C ILE A 37 12.85 -10.91 -10.95
N ALA A 38 11.64 -10.74 -11.48
CA ALA A 38 11.35 -9.69 -12.43
C ALA A 38 11.62 -8.35 -11.75
N VAL A 39 12.70 -7.68 -12.14
CA VAL A 39 12.95 -6.30 -11.72
C VAL A 39 11.92 -5.43 -12.46
N GLY A 40 10.73 -5.32 -11.85
CA GLY A 40 9.61 -4.48 -12.24
C GLY A 40 9.05 -4.73 -13.64
N ARG A 41 7.98 -5.53 -13.77
CA ARG A 41 7.18 -5.55 -15.00
C ARG A 41 6.29 -4.32 -15.02
N SER A 42 6.36 -3.54 -16.10
CA SER A 42 5.43 -2.42 -16.35
C SER A 42 4.03 -2.88 -16.79
N GLU A 43 3.83 -4.18 -16.95
CA GLU A 43 2.55 -4.78 -17.33
C GLU A 43 1.57 -4.73 -16.16
N GLN A 44 0.33 -4.34 -16.45
CA GLN A 44 -0.74 -4.30 -15.45
C GLN A 44 -1.30 -5.71 -15.22
N GLN A 45 -1.28 -6.20 -13.98
CA GLN A 45 -1.81 -7.51 -13.58
C GLN A 45 -3.13 -7.37 -12.84
N LEU A 46 -4.10 -8.22 -13.17
CA LEU A 46 -5.43 -8.24 -12.55
C LEU A 46 -5.35 -8.76 -11.11
N GLN A 47 -5.82 -7.94 -10.18
CA GLN A 47 -5.87 -8.23 -8.75
C GLN A 47 -7.10 -9.10 -8.42
N LYS A 48 -6.93 -10.01 -7.47
CA LYS A 48 -7.97 -10.92 -6.99
C LYS A 48 -8.17 -10.77 -5.48
N ARG A 49 -9.36 -11.09 -5.01
CA ARG A 49 -9.65 -11.20 -3.57
C ARG A 49 -9.00 -12.46 -2.99
N LYS A 50 -8.99 -12.56 -1.65
CA LYS A 50 -8.45 -13.71 -0.94
C LYS A 50 -9.09 -15.05 -1.34
N ASP A 51 -10.37 -15.03 -1.70
CA ASP A 51 -11.12 -16.20 -2.18
C ASP A 51 -10.96 -16.47 -3.69
N GLY A 52 -10.15 -15.66 -4.39
CA GLY A 52 -9.92 -15.75 -5.84
C GLY A 52 -11.01 -15.10 -6.69
N THR A 53 -12.06 -14.53 -6.09
CA THR A 53 -13.10 -13.82 -6.83
C THR A 53 -12.58 -12.50 -7.43
N PRO A 54 -13.23 -12.00 -8.50
CA PRO A 54 -12.85 -10.73 -9.12
C PRO A 54 -12.96 -9.56 -8.15
N THR A 55 -12.04 -8.60 -8.33
CA THR A 55 -12.05 -7.33 -7.59
C THR A 55 -13.05 -6.31 -8.14
N GLY A 56 -13.70 -6.60 -9.27
CA GLY A 56 -14.76 -5.78 -9.84
C GLY A 56 -16.01 -6.57 -10.22
N ASP A 57 -17.10 -5.83 -10.47
CA ASP A 57 -18.42 -6.36 -10.85
C ASP A 57 -18.86 -5.94 -12.26
N GLY A 58 -17.94 -5.37 -13.05
CA GLY A 58 -18.20 -4.83 -14.38
C GLY A 58 -18.52 -3.34 -14.43
N GLN A 59 -18.86 -2.71 -13.30
CA GLN A 59 -19.11 -1.27 -13.19
C GLN A 59 -18.20 -0.57 -12.18
N THR A 60 -17.88 -1.29 -11.11
CA THR A 60 -17.06 -0.80 -10.02
C THR A 60 -16.01 -1.82 -9.60
N CYS A 61 -14.97 -1.34 -8.94
CA CYS A 61 -13.93 -2.14 -8.33
C CYS A 61 -13.82 -1.85 -6.83
N SER A 62 -13.40 -2.84 -6.03
CA SER A 62 -13.16 -2.69 -4.60
C SER A 62 -12.01 -3.58 -4.13
N TRP A 63 -11.23 -3.06 -3.19
CA TRP A 63 -10.20 -3.76 -2.41
C TRP A 63 -10.77 -4.48 -1.17
N ASP A 64 -12.10 -4.65 -1.07
CA ASP A 64 -12.68 -5.46 0.02
C ASP A 64 -12.12 -6.89 -0.04
N ASP A 65 -11.65 -7.39 1.09
CA ASP A 65 -11.04 -8.72 1.24
C ASP A 65 -9.84 -9.01 0.31
N THR A 66 -9.14 -7.97 -0.14
CA THR A 66 -7.82 -8.10 -0.78
C THR A 66 -6.74 -7.97 0.27
N VAL A 67 -5.87 -8.97 0.41
CA VAL A 67 -4.77 -8.93 1.38
C VAL A 67 -3.50 -8.40 0.71
N SER A 68 -2.94 -7.30 1.22
CA SER A 68 -1.52 -7.00 0.99
C SER A 68 -0.70 -7.86 1.95
N TYR A 69 0.03 -8.83 1.42
CA TYR A 69 0.97 -9.61 2.22
C TYR A 69 2.21 -8.76 2.53
N ASP A 70 2.34 -8.30 3.77
CA ASP A 70 3.54 -7.64 4.23
C ASP A 70 4.62 -8.69 4.48
N VAL A 71 5.58 -8.79 3.55
CA VAL A 71 6.71 -9.74 3.63
C VAL A 71 7.66 -9.39 4.78
N ALA A 72 7.71 -8.13 5.22
CA ALA A 72 8.59 -7.68 6.28
C ALA A 72 8.06 -8.05 7.68
N THR A 73 6.74 -8.06 7.86
CA THR A 73 6.10 -8.38 9.15
C THR A 73 5.40 -9.75 9.16
N GLY A 74 5.27 -10.40 8.00
CA GLY A 74 4.54 -11.67 7.83
C GLY A 74 3.04 -11.55 8.14
N LYS A 75 2.49 -10.34 8.10
CA LYS A 75 1.14 -10.02 8.59
C LYS A 75 0.23 -9.59 7.44
N GLU A 76 -0.97 -10.15 7.39
CA GLU A 76 -2.05 -9.64 6.55
C GLU A 76 -2.46 -8.26 7.09
N THR A 77 -2.10 -7.20 6.37
CA THR A 77 -2.51 -5.84 6.74
C THR A 77 -3.77 -5.48 5.98
N ARG A 78 -4.80 -5.05 6.72
CA ARG A 78 -6.06 -4.60 6.12
C ARG A 78 -5.82 -3.29 5.38
N THR A 79 -6.24 -3.27 4.13
CA THR A 79 -6.27 -2.15 3.18
C THR A 79 -6.65 -0.81 3.87
N PRO A 80 -5.77 0.23 3.83
CA PRO A 80 -6.10 1.58 4.27
C PRO A 80 -7.15 2.22 3.35
N ALA A 81 -8.13 2.89 3.96
CA ALA A 81 -9.26 3.50 3.27
C ALA A 81 -8.87 4.68 2.35
N PRO A 82 -9.64 4.94 1.27
CA PRO A 82 -10.86 4.22 0.89
C PRO A 82 -10.57 2.94 0.10
N ASN A 83 -11.24 1.84 0.48
CA ASN A 83 -11.09 0.53 -0.17
C ASN A 83 -11.99 0.38 -1.41
N GLY A 84 -12.56 1.47 -1.91
CA GLY A 84 -13.59 1.51 -2.94
C GLY A 84 -14.95 2.01 -2.42
N PRO A 85 -15.99 2.07 -3.28
CA PRO A 85 -15.98 1.64 -4.68
C PRO A 85 -15.26 2.63 -5.62
N TYR A 86 -14.48 2.09 -6.55
CA TYR A 86 -13.89 2.80 -7.68
C TYR A 86 -14.73 2.55 -8.92
N THR A 87 -14.91 3.54 -9.79
CA THR A 87 -15.61 3.39 -11.07
C THR A 87 -14.66 2.93 -12.16
N VAL A 88 -15.17 2.15 -13.13
CA VAL A 88 -14.37 1.75 -14.30
C VAL A 88 -13.82 2.99 -15.01
N GLY A 89 -12.50 3.03 -15.20
CA GLY A 89 -11.75 4.17 -15.71
C GLY A 89 -10.94 4.91 -14.65
N ASP A 90 -11.22 4.71 -13.35
CA ASP A 90 -10.45 5.34 -12.28
C ASP A 90 -9.02 4.80 -12.22
N THR A 91 -8.08 5.68 -11.93
CA THR A 91 -6.66 5.34 -11.69
C THR A 91 -6.26 5.73 -10.27
N PHE A 92 -5.59 4.83 -9.54
CA PHE A 92 -5.20 5.03 -8.15
C PHE A 92 -3.89 4.30 -7.81
N LYS A 93 -3.32 4.57 -6.64
CA LYS A 93 -2.15 3.82 -6.14
C LYS A 93 -2.59 2.51 -5.50
N SER A 94 -1.80 1.45 -5.71
CA SER A 94 -1.91 0.19 -5.00
C SER A 94 -1.76 0.40 -3.48
N LEU A 95 -2.12 -0.61 -2.70
CA LEU A 95 -2.05 -0.61 -1.23
C LEU A 95 -0.63 -0.45 -0.71
N ASP A 96 0.35 -0.85 -1.52
CA ASP A 96 1.78 -0.64 -1.28
C ASP A 96 2.23 0.82 -1.54
N GLY A 97 1.33 1.70 -2.01
CA GLY A 97 1.60 3.09 -2.38
C GLY A 97 2.54 3.26 -3.58
N CYS A 98 3.01 2.15 -4.15
CA CYS A 98 4.10 2.09 -5.11
C CYS A 98 3.60 1.75 -6.49
N ASN A 99 2.70 0.79 -6.63
CA ASN A 99 2.19 0.36 -7.93
C ASN A 99 1.04 1.26 -8.43
N ASP A 100 1.01 1.52 -9.73
CA ASP A 100 -0.07 2.27 -10.37
C ASP A 100 -1.17 1.30 -10.76
N CYS A 101 -2.40 1.59 -10.35
CA CYS A 101 -3.57 0.75 -10.59
C CYS A 101 -4.64 1.47 -11.40
N SER A 102 -5.50 0.69 -12.05
CA SER A 102 -6.66 1.15 -12.80
C SER A 102 -7.85 0.23 -12.54
N CYS A 103 -9.05 0.79 -12.40
CA CYS A 103 -10.29 0.01 -12.38
C CYS A 103 -10.78 -0.26 -13.80
N THR A 104 -10.88 -1.53 -14.17
CA THR A 104 -11.40 -1.98 -15.47
C THR A 104 -12.68 -2.79 -15.26
N ALA A 105 -13.39 -3.12 -16.33
CA ALA A 105 -14.58 -3.97 -16.23
C ALA A 105 -14.27 -5.36 -15.62
N ASP A 106 -13.04 -5.85 -15.78
CA ASP A 106 -12.59 -7.13 -15.22
C ASP A 106 -12.14 -7.03 -13.76
N GLY A 107 -11.90 -5.81 -13.25
CA GLY A 107 -11.44 -5.54 -11.89
C GLY A 107 -10.25 -4.59 -11.83
N ILE A 108 -9.59 -4.55 -10.67
CA ILE A 108 -8.42 -3.71 -10.42
C ILE A 108 -7.21 -4.32 -11.12
N THR A 109 -6.56 -3.57 -12.00
CA THR A 109 -5.28 -3.95 -12.60
C THR A 109 -4.18 -3.06 -12.04
N CYS A 110 -3.02 -3.61 -11.68
CA CYS A 110 -1.91 -2.85 -11.10
C CYS A 110 -0.59 -3.20 -11.78
N THR A 111 0.33 -2.24 -11.90
CA THR A 111 1.72 -2.55 -12.26
C THR A 111 2.35 -3.48 -11.21
N GLU A 112 3.35 -4.28 -11.59
CA GLU A 112 4.14 -5.10 -10.66
C GLU A 112 5.59 -4.62 -10.62
N ARG A 113 5.77 -3.36 -10.22
CA ARG A 113 7.09 -2.78 -10.01
C ARG A 113 7.68 -3.34 -8.72
N ALA A 114 8.97 -3.68 -8.75
CA ALA A 114 9.70 -4.03 -7.55
C ALA A 114 9.81 -2.79 -6.66
N CYS A 115 9.00 -2.75 -5.62
CA CYS A 115 9.04 -1.71 -4.60
C CYS A 115 10.17 -2.08 -3.65
N GLY A 116 11.28 -1.32 -3.68
CA GLY A 116 12.39 -1.51 -2.74
C GLY A 116 11.84 -1.58 -1.31
N GLY A 117 12.09 -2.71 -0.65
CA GLY A 117 11.25 -3.23 0.44
C GLY A 117 10.82 -2.22 1.49
N SER A 118 9.53 -2.27 1.85
CA SER A 118 8.93 -1.81 3.11
C SER A 118 9.63 -0.63 3.80
N ASN A 119 9.99 0.41 3.07
CA ASN A 119 9.91 1.71 3.68
C ASN A 119 8.44 2.06 3.52
N PRO A 120 7.62 2.12 4.59
CA PRO A 120 6.44 3.00 4.53
C PRO A 120 6.91 4.25 3.82
N VAL A 121 6.22 4.66 2.74
CA VAL A 121 6.60 5.86 1.95
C VAL A 121 7.13 6.85 2.96
N GLY A 122 8.45 7.07 2.94
CA GLY A 122 9.15 7.64 4.07
C GLY A 122 8.77 9.10 4.10
N CYS A 123 7.61 9.39 4.69
CA CYS A 123 7.12 10.74 4.70
C CYS A 123 8.09 11.56 5.53
N SER A 124 8.30 12.80 5.09
CA SER A 124 9.10 13.72 5.87
C SER A 124 8.52 13.80 7.28
N LEU A 125 9.41 13.82 8.29
CA LEU A 125 9.05 13.88 9.71
C LEU A 125 8.56 15.27 10.13
N GLU A 126 8.02 16.03 9.19
CA GLU A 126 7.45 17.34 9.43
C GLU A 126 6.16 17.17 10.20
N ALA A 127 5.95 18.07 11.16
CA ALA A 127 4.74 18.13 11.96
C ALA A 127 3.97 19.41 11.61
N ARG A 128 2.65 19.29 11.42
CA ARG A 128 1.74 20.43 11.32
C ARG A 128 1.02 20.60 12.65
N GLN A 129 1.04 21.82 13.19
CA GLN A 129 0.32 22.13 14.41
C GLN A 129 -1.19 22.25 14.13
N CYS A 130 -1.99 21.63 14.99
CA CYS A 130 -3.44 21.72 15.00
C CYS A 130 -3.92 22.90 15.87
N PRO A 131 -5.17 23.38 15.68
CA PRO A 131 -5.70 24.51 16.44
C PRO A 131 -5.72 24.30 17.97
N ASP A 132 -5.75 23.05 18.43
CA ASP A 132 -5.71 22.67 19.85
C ASP A 132 -4.28 22.58 20.43
N GLY A 133 -3.26 22.89 19.62
CA GLY A 133 -1.84 22.83 19.96
C GLY A 133 -1.18 21.47 19.76
N THR A 134 -1.93 20.43 19.37
CA THR A 134 -1.36 19.12 19.03
C THR A 134 -0.64 19.15 17.67
N TYR A 135 0.02 18.05 17.32
CA TYR A 135 0.80 17.94 16.08
C TYR A 135 0.40 16.69 15.30
N VAL A 136 0.26 16.84 13.99
CA VAL A 136 0.00 15.73 13.06
C VAL A 136 1.16 15.60 12.07
N GLY A 137 1.55 14.35 11.79
CA GLY A 137 2.53 14.02 10.76
C GLY A 137 1.89 13.81 9.39
N ARG A 138 2.74 13.57 8.39
CA ARG A 138 2.32 13.09 7.08
C ARG A 138 2.02 11.59 7.12
N THR A 139 0.94 11.16 6.47
CA THR A 139 0.50 9.77 6.41
C THR A 139 -0.01 9.41 5.02
N GLY A 140 -0.19 8.10 4.80
CA GLY A 140 -0.74 7.56 3.55
C GLY A 140 0.25 7.53 2.38
N PRO A 141 -0.18 6.98 1.24
CA PRO A 141 0.68 6.79 0.06
C PRO A 141 1.13 8.10 -0.60
N ASN A 142 0.40 9.20 -0.35
CA ASN A 142 0.70 10.54 -0.90
C ASN A 142 1.43 11.46 0.10
N CYS A 143 1.75 11.00 1.32
CA CYS A 143 2.38 11.79 2.37
C CYS A 143 1.70 13.14 2.65
N GLU A 144 0.38 13.11 2.79
CA GLU A 144 -0.41 14.28 3.18
C GLU A 144 -0.50 14.37 4.70
N PHE A 145 -0.64 15.58 5.25
CA PHE A 145 -0.84 15.73 6.69
C PHE A 145 -2.17 15.10 7.12
N ALA A 146 -2.11 14.26 8.15
CA ALA A 146 -3.33 13.72 8.76
C ALA A 146 -4.28 14.86 9.20
N PRO A 147 -5.60 14.63 9.16
CA PRO A 147 -6.57 15.60 9.70
C PRO A 147 -6.36 15.77 11.21
N CYS A 148 -6.63 16.98 11.73
CA CYS A 148 -6.66 17.21 13.17
C CYS A 148 -7.88 16.52 13.77
N GLU A 149 -7.68 15.69 14.78
CA GLU A 149 -8.80 15.08 15.49
C GLU A 149 -9.50 16.14 16.36
N PRO A 150 -10.84 16.19 16.35
CA PRO A 150 -11.57 17.13 17.20
C PRO A 150 -11.37 16.76 18.66
N LYS A 151 -10.80 17.69 19.42
CA LYS A 151 -10.65 17.57 20.87
C LYS A 151 -12.03 17.53 21.53
N ALA A 152 -12.31 16.43 22.24
CA ALA A 152 -13.47 16.34 23.11
C ALA A 152 -13.26 17.22 24.36
N CYS A 153 -14.19 18.12 24.63
CA CYS A 153 -14.16 18.96 25.82
C CYS A 153 -14.87 18.28 27.00
N THR A 154 -14.50 18.69 28.21
CA THR A 154 -15.19 18.25 29.43
C THR A 154 -16.62 18.81 29.44
N GLU A 155 -17.58 18.01 29.92
CA GLU A 155 -19.02 18.34 29.96
C GLU A 155 -19.41 19.29 31.10
N GLU A 156 -18.49 20.16 31.50
CA GLU A 156 -18.72 21.11 32.58
C GLU A 156 -19.58 22.29 32.09
N ALA A 157 -20.54 22.70 32.93
CA ALA A 157 -21.38 23.87 32.69
C ALA A 157 -20.95 25.03 33.59
N LYS A 158 -20.91 26.25 33.05
CA LYS A 158 -20.71 27.49 33.79
C LYS A 158 -21.99 28.31 33.79
N GLU A 159 -22.41 28.73 34.98
CA GLU A 159 -23.58 29.59 35.14
C GLU A 159 -23.26 31.04 34.75
N CYS A 160 -24.20 31.68 34.06
CA CYS A 160 -24.15 33.06 33.60
C CYS A 160 -24.96 33.98 34.54
N PRO A 161 -24.71 35.31 34.52
CA PRO A 161 -25.43 36.25 35.39
C PRO A 161 -26.96 36.28 35.19
N ASP A 162 -27.44 35.85 34.03
CA ASP A 162 -28.87 35.73 33.69
C ASP A 162 -29.50 34.40 34.18
N GLY A 163 -28.71 33.51 34.79
CA GLY A 163 -29.12 32.17 35.22
C GLY A 163 -29.05 31.10 34.13
N SER A 164 -28.56 31.42 32.92
CA SER A 164 -28.31 30.43 31.87
C SER A 164 -27.00 29.66 32.12
N TYR A 165 -26.77 28.59 31.34
CA TYR A 165 -25.54 27.78 31.43
C TYR A 165 -24.84 27.70 30.08
N VAL A 166 -23.52 27.85 30.09
CA VAL A 166 -22.65 27.69 28.92
C VAL A 166 -21.70 26.52 29.10
N ALA A 167 -21.46 25.77 28.02
CA ALA A 167 -20.50 24.67 27.98
C ALA A 167 -19.15 25.12 27.40
N ARG A 168 -18.13 24.26 27.55
CA ARG A 168 -16.86 24.43 26.85
C ARG A 168 -17.02 24.12 25.36
N THR A 169 -16.41 24.95 24.52
CA THR A 169 -16.45 24.82 23.06
C THR A 169 -15.11 25.24 22.44
N GLY A 170 -14.95 24.94 21.15
CA GLY A 170 -13.79 25.30 20.36
C GLY A 170 -12.54 24.45 20.65
N PRO A 171 -11.44 24.69 19.91
CA PRO A 171 -10.24 23.87 19.97
C PRO A 171 -9.51 23.94 21.32
N ASN A 172 -9.73 25.01 22.08
CA ASN A 172 -9.13 25.20 23.41
C ASN A 172 -10.06 24.79 24.56
N CYS A 173 -11.28 24.32 24.28
CA CYS A 173 -12.28 23.99 25.29
C CYS A 173 -12.54 25.12 26.28
N GLU A 174 -12.81 26.31 25.75
CA GLU A 174 -13.14 27.51 26.52
C GLU A 174 -14.65 27.61 26.69
N PHE A 175 -15.12 28.16 27.81
CA PHE A 175 -16.55 28.40 27.99
C PHE A 175 -17.06 29.36 26.91
N ALA A 176 -18.17 29.01 26.27
CA ALA A 176 -18.85 29.93 25.36
C ALA A 176 -19.23 31.24 26.09
N PRO A 177 -19.30 32.38 25.39
CA PRO A 177 -19.75 33.63 25.99
C PRO A 177 -21.20 33.51 26.49
N CYS A 178 -21.48 34.16 27.62
CA CYS A 178 -22.85 34.27 28.13
C CYS A 178 -23.72 35.10 27.16
N PRO A 179 -25.02 34.78 27.05
CA PRO A 179 -25.97 35.56 26.25
C PRO A 179 -26.19 36.99 26.77
#